data_AF-A0A962F778-F1
#
_entry.id   AF-A0A962F778-F1
#
_cell.length_a   1.000
_cell.length_b   1.000
_cell.length_c   1.000
_cell.angle_alpha   90.00
_cell.angle_beta   90.00
_cell.angle_gamma   90.00
#
_symmetry.space_group_name_H-M   'P 1'
#
loop_
_entity.id
_entity.type
_entity.pdbx_description
1 polymer ?
#
loop_
_entity_poly.entity_id
_entity_poly.type
_entity_poly.pdbx_seq_one_letter_code
_entity_poly.pdbx_strand_id
1 'polypeptide(L)'
;MDLDPASAGLPADKDASEPGRAAERIAFTVDPAIIRSLIREQASTVEKAIAELVMNAVDAGADEIHIAVDQAGFTVRDNGRGFASRNEILTCFRRFGAPHVAGDATFGRFRIGRGQIMHWARCSWRSNTFEMTVDIQDPARGISFDLHEHDDIHAGCLVTGHFYRLHPQGPASAALSSVIGAAIEHPKRSPIAHLVAYVDAAVFLNGVRINIRPSEQRPDGKRRAWTRVDDLAYWRLDRHEETLRFYNLGVLVRTVPASEYGVGGLIITRMPLSLNMARNEIIQDEVSLTIESHLETVFAAHLKRHIEPTDAETACLIKMCLGDGLDGFAVSPARLSKLKIFKSPDGELHSYADVCRFSHVVLTPPGLDAIAERIYKSKEAFPLKLDLFPDLLDECDDDWEFAEETFYDDLWYQVANGLDPYDDFECPSGASFAYLAKATAITQNVISPDDLTPDEADGFNVACLINRELFGADRTLHPGASDAASAWTDGENYIAIERRLLGRAIDDLPAHAELILTLVHEYAHRGASLGAHTHDLAFYKRYHDMTLSPSLLVMLTSSIGGLTVAQAEAAGDLTLHFADDSDTTPAPTSSDS
;
A
#
# COMPACT_ATOMS: atom_id res chain seq x y z
N MET A 1 -59.61 -11.53 54.98
CA MET A 1 -60.05 -12.91 55.29
C MET A 1 -59.59 -13.76 54.12
N ASP A 2 -58.68 -14.71 54.22
CA ASP A 2 -58.03 -15.34 55.37
C ASP A 2 -56.79 -16.13 54.90
N LEU A 3 -55.74 -16.06 55.74
CA LEU A 3 -54.82 -17.12 56.20
C LEU A 3 -53.98 -17.96 55.20
N ASP A 4 -52.66 -17.63 55.14
CA ASP A 4 -51.44 -18.35 55.65
C ASP A 4 -51.46 -19.90 55.67
N PRO A 5 -50.35 -20.68 55.52
CA PRO A 5 -49.08 -20.49 56.28
C PRO A 5 -47.75 -21.03 55.68
N ALA A 6 -46.61 -20.60 56.22
CA ALA A 6 -45.55 -21.53 56.68
C ALA A 6 -44.44 -20.81 57.46
N SER A 7 -44.45 -21.04 58.77
CA SER A 7 -43.43 -20.69 59.76
C SER A 7 -42.34 -21.75 59.88
N ALA A 8 -41.08 -21.34 60.09
CA ALA A 8 -40.13 -21.99 61.01
C ALA A 8 -38.91 -21.07 61.20
N GLY A 9 -38.72 -20.55 62.40
CA GLY A 9 -37.70 -19.54 62.72
C GLY A 9 -36.39 -20.09 63.25
N LEU A 10 -35.42 -19.17 63.42
CA LEU A 10 -34.26 -19.18 64.32
C LEU A 10 -33.59 -17.78 64.22
N PRO A 11 -32.73 -17.39 65.18
CA PRO A 11 -33.01 -16.89 66.52
C PRO A 11 -32.96 -15.35 66.60
N ALA A 12 -33.45 -14.79 67.71
CA ALA A 12 -33.34 -13.36 68.01
C ALA A 12 -31.87 -12.97 68.24
N ASP A 13 -31.32 -12.17 67.33
CA ASP A 13 -30.09 -11.44 67.60
C ASP A 13 -30.44 -10.10 68.24
N LYS A 14 -30.08 -9.99 69.52
CA LYS A 14 -30.02 -8.73 70.24
C LYS A 14 -28.74 -8.05 69.78
N ASP A 15 -28.85 -7.17 68.79
CA ASP A 15 -27.88 -6.08 68.70
C ASP A 15 -28.60 -4.75 68.58
N ALA A 16 -28.19 -3.85 69.48
CA ALA A 16 -28.76 -2.55 69.66
C ALA A 16 -28.62 -1.74 68.38
N SER A 17 -29.70 -1.05 68.03
CA SER A 17 -29.76 -0.03 67.00
C SER A 17 -28.69 1.04 67.21
N GLU A 18 -27.58 0.97 66.49
CA GLU A 18 -26.92 2.17 66.02
C GLU A 18 -27.65 2.65 64.75
N PRO A 19 -28.02 3.94 64.65
CA PRO A 19 -28.60 4.46 63.43
C PRO A 19 -27.56 4.33 62.32
N GLY A 20 -27.78 3.37 61.41
CA GLY A 20 -26.94 3.19 60.23
C GLY A 20 -26.73 4.54 59.56
N ARG A 21 -25.47 4.99 59.55
CA ARG A 21 -25.08 6.30 58.99
C ARG A 21 -25.61 6.36 57.56
N ALA A 22 -26.48 7.33 57.27
CA ALA A 22 -27.03 7.51 55.93
C ALA A 22 -25.87 7.53 54.92
N ALA A 23 -26.03 6.82 53.80
CA ALA A 23 -24.98 6.70 52.80
C ALA A 23 -24.50 8.10 52.37
N GLU A 24 -23.23 8.41 52.66
CA GLU A 24 -22.65 9.70 52.31
C GLU A 24 -22.22 9.67 50.84
N ARG A 25 -22.80 10.58 50.04
CA ARG A 25 -22.37 10.77 48.66
C ARG A 25 -21.13 11.66 48.64
N ILE A 26 -19.98 11.04 48.47
CA ILE A 26 -18.70 11.71 48.30
C ILE A 26 -18.44 11.83 46.80
N ALA A 27 -18.16 13.04 46.32
CA ALA A 27 -17.82 13.28 44.92
C ALA A 27 -16.35 12.93 44.64
N PHE A 28 -16.08 12.31 43.50
CA PHE A 28 -14.71 12.14 43.02
C PHE A 28 -14.08 13.51 42.70
N THR A 29 -12.78 13.64 42.98
CA THR A 29 -11.95 14.78 42.58
C THR A 29 -10.92 14.35 41.55
N VAL A 30 -10.51 15.26 40.67
CA VAL A 30 -9.48 15.00 39.64
C VAL A 30 -8.14 15.57 40.12
N ASP A 31 -7.10 14.75 40.13
CA ASP A 31 -5.74 15.18 40.43
C ASP A 31 -5.17 16.01 39.25
N PRO A 32 -4.46 17.14 39.48
CA PRO A 32 -3.81 17.92 38.42
C PRO A 32 -2.88 17.11 37.50
N ALA A 33 -2.28 16.02 37.98
CA ALA A 33 -1.48 15.10 37.18
C ALA A 33 -2.29 14.44 36.06
N ILE A 34 -3.59 14.20 36.27
CA ILE A 34 -4.49 13.67 35.24
C ILE A 34 -4.67 14.67 34.11
N ILE A 35 -4.82 15.97 34.43
CA ILE A 35 -4.92 17.03 33.41
C ILE A 35 -3.64 17.09 32.57
N ARG A 36 -2.48 16.96 33.22
CA ARG A 36 -1.19 16.89 32.53
C ARG A 36 -1.08 15.65 31.63
N SER A 37 -1.52 14.49 32.09
CA SER A 37 -1.52 13.26 31.28
C SER A 37 -2.43 13.41 30.07
N LEU A 38 -3.64 13.94 30.27
CA LEU A 38 -4.61 14.17 29.21
C LEU A 38 -4.08 15.12 28.13
N ILE A 39 -3.41 16.22 28.52
CA ILE A 39 -2.76 17.11 27.56
C ILE A 39 -1.69 16.36 26.75
N ARG A 40 -0.85 15.56 27.42
CA ARG A 40 0.25 14.82 26.78
C ARG A 40 -0.24 13.72 25.85
N GLU A 41 -1.22 12.93 26.29
CA GLU A 41 -1.77 11.80 25.53
C GLU A 41 -2.53 12.26 24.29
N GLN A 42 -3.11 13.47 24.32
CA GLN A 42 -3.76 14.07 23.16
C GLN A 42 -2.82 14.81 22.20
N ALA A 43 -1.65 15.24 22.69
CA ALA A 43 -0.68 16.01 21.91
C ALA A 43 0.14 15.11 20.97
N SER A 44 -0.54 14.47 20.01
CA SER A 44 0.09 13.54 19.07
C SER A 44 1.18 14.21 18.21
N THR A 45 0.85 15.30 17.51
CA THR A 45 1.80 16.03 16.67
C THR A 45 1.57 17.54 16.72
N VAL A 46 2.61 18.33 16.41
CA VAL A 46 2.56 19.80 16.46
C VAL A 46 1.60 20.39 15.42
N GLU A 47 1.54 19.81 14.22
CA GLU A 47 0.63 20.22 13.15
C GLU A 47 -0.83 20.00 13.53
N LYS A 48 -1.15 18.94 14.27
CA LYS A 48 -2.49 18.71 14.84
C LYS A 48 -2.80 19.75 15.92
N ALA A 49 -1.83 20.04 16.80
CA ALA A 49 -2.00 21.08 17.80
C ALA A 49 -2.23 22.48 17.18
N ILE A 50 -1.58 22.79 16.05
CA ILE A 50 -1.85 24.02 15.28
C ILE A 50 -3.23 23.95 14.60
N ALA A 51 -3.62 22.81 14.03
CA ALA A 51 -4.95 22.62 13.44
C ALA A 51 -6.08 22.77 14.48
N GLU A 52 -5.85 22.40 15.75
CA GLU A 52 -6.77 22.69 16.86
C GLU A 52 -6.96 24.19 17.09
N LEU A 53 -5.91 25.00 16.94
CA LEU A 53 -6.05 26.46 17.00
C LEU A 53 -6.87 27.00 15.83
N VAL A 54 -6.69 26.46 14.63
CA VAL A 54 -7.51 26.80 13.45
C VAL A 54 -8.99 26.46 13.69
N MET A 55 -9.28 25.28 14.22
CA MET A 55 -10.66 24.90 14.56
C MET A 55 -11.28 25.83 15.60
N ASN A 56 -10.54 26.21 16.64
CA ASN A 56 -11.03 27.17 17.64
C ASN A 56 -11.30 28.56 17.04
N ALA A 57 -10.48 29.01 16.08
CA ALA A 57 -10.70 30.26 15.36
C ALA A 57 -12.00 30.21 14.54
N VAL A 58 -12.26 29.09 13.85
CA VAL A 58 -13.53 28.88 13.11
C VAL A 58 -14.73 28.87 14.06
N ASP A 59 -14.64 28.17 15.20
CA ASP A 59 -15.67 28.19 16.25
C ASP A 59 -15.92 29.62 16.80
N ALA A 60 -14.91 30.49 16.77
CA ALA A 60 -15.02 31.90 17.13
C ALA A 60 -15.60 32.78 16.01
N GLY A 61 -15.95 32.20 14.85
CA GLY A 61 -16.51 32.89 13.70
C GLY A 61 -15.47 33.57 12.80
N ALA A 62 -14.20 33.16 12.86
CA ALA A 62 -13.16 33.69 11.98
C ALA A 62 -13.36 33.21 10.54
N ASP A 63 -13.29 34.13 9.58
CA ASP A 63 -13.27 33.84 8.15
C ASP A 63 -11.86 33.97 7.53
N GLU A 64 -10.90 34.50 8.29
CA GLU A 64 -9.49 34.62 7.92
C GLU A 64 -8.54 34.27 9.09
N ILE A 65 -7.56 33.40 8.83
CA ILE A 65 -6.63 32.87 9.84
C ILE A 65 -5.21 32.92 9.28
N HIS A 66 -4.29 33.51 10.05
CA HIS A 66 -2.87 33.65 9.70
C HIS A 66 -2.01 32.85 10.67
N ILE A 67 -1.26 31.91 10.14
CA ILE A 67 -0.28 31.10 10.85
C ILE A 67 1.10 31.55 10.40
N ALA A 68 1.98 31.88 11.35
CA ALA A 68 3.41 32.00 11.08
C ALA A 68 4.15 30.99 11.94
N VAL A 69 5.15 30.32 11.39
CA VAL A 69 5.92 29.31 12.11
C VAL A 69 7.37 29.31 11.66
N ASP A 70 8.26 29.21 12.63
CA ASP A 70 9.70 29.06 12.44
C ASP A 70 10.29 28.07 13.45
N GLN A 71 11.62 27.97 13.51
CA GLN A 71 12.32 27.05 14.42
C GLN A 71 12.19 27.44 15.90
N ALA A 72 11.86 28.70 16.20
CA ALA A 72 11.73 29.19 17.57
C ALA A 72 10.30 29.04 18.10
N GLY A 73 9.30 29.15 17.23
CA GLY A 73 7.91 29.17 17.67
C GLY A 73 6.90 29.33 16.55
N PHE A 74 5.70 29.76 16.96
CA PHE A 74 4.60 30.01 16.05
C PHE A 74 3.73 31.19 16.52
N THR A 75 2.94 31.70 15.58
CA THR A 75 1.78 32.56 15.86
C THR A 75 0.57 32.05 15.08
N VAL A 76 -0.62 32.10 15.69
CA VAL A 76 -1.91 31.90 15.02
C VAL A 76 -2.77 33.10 15.34
N ARG A 77 -3.09 33.90 14.33
CA ARG A 77 -3.94 35.09 14.44
C ARG A 77 -5.22 34.89 13.65
N ASP A 78 -6.36 35.12 14.29
CA ASP A 78 -7.67 35.09 13.64
C ASP A 78 -8.42 36.41 13.84
N ASN A 79 -9.47 36.58 13.04
CA ASN A 79 -10.37 37.73 13.09
C ASN A 79 -11.75 37.39 13.67
N GLY A 80 -11.85 36.32 14.46
CA GLY A 80 -13.10 35.93 15.11
C GLY A 80 -13.50 36.88 16.25
N ARG A 81 -14.48 36.48 17.06
CA ARG A 81 -14.97 37.30 18.19
C ARG A 81 -14.00 37.36 19.39
N GLY A 82 -13.08 36.40 19.49
CA GLY A 82 -12.17 36.29 20.63
C GLY A 82 -12.87 35.95 21.96
N PHE A 83 -12.16 36.12 23.07
CA PHE A 83 -12.71 35.97 24.42
C PHE A 83 -13.39 37.27 24.85
N ALA A 84 -14.72 37.26 24.98
CA ALA A 84 -15.52 38.45 25.22
C ALA A 84 -15.57 38.88 26.70
N SER A 85 -15.29 37.97 27.63
CA SER A 85 -15.34 38.29 29.06
C SER A 85 -14.43 37.39 29.92
N ARG A 86 -14.08 37.90 31.10
CA ARG A 86 -13.42 37.10 32.14
C ARG A 86 -14.19 35.84 32.50
N ASN A 87 -15.53 35.87 32.50
CA ASN A 87 -16.35 34.70 32.79
C ASN A 87 -16.19 33.62 31.70
N GLU A 88 -16.13 34.01 30.43
CA GLU A 88 -15.85 33.10 29.31
C GLU A 88 -14.47 32.44 29.47
N ILE A 89 -13.46 33.20 29.88
CA ILE A 89 -12.12 32.64 30.17
C ILE A 89 -12.20 31.58 31.29
N LEU A 90 -12.90 31.88 32.37
CA LEU A 90 -13.02 30.95 33.51
C LEU A 90 -13.85 29.69 33.23
N THR A 91 -14.77 29.77 32.25
CA THR A 91 -15.68 28.67 31.90
C THR A 91 -15.20 27.85 30.71
N CYS A 92 -14.55 28.47 29.73
CA CYS A 92 -14.08 27.83 28.50
C CYS A 92 -12.55 27.62 28.47
N PHE A 93 -11.74 28.60 28.91
CA PHE A 93 -10.27 28.49 28.84
C PHE A 93 -9.67 27.78 30.06
N ARG A 94 -10.18 28.03 31.27
CA ARG A 94 -9.68 27.39 32.50
C ARG A 94 -10.08 25.93 32.62
N ARG A 95 -11.30 25.58 32.19
CA ARG A 95 -11.89 24.26 32.43
C ARG A 95 -11.54 23.30 31.30
N PHE A 96 -10.87 22.19 31.61
CA PHE A 96 -10.70 21.07 30.70
C PHE A 96 -11.88 20.12 30.86
N GLY A 97 -12.60 19.86 29.76
CA GLY A 97 -13.82 19.06 29.81
C GLY A 97 -15.00 19.86 30.38
N ALA A 98 -15.82 20.43 29.49
CA ALA A 98 -17.18 20.84 29.82
C ALA A 98 -18.13 20.20 28.81
N PRO A 99 -19.34 19.80 29.24
CA PRO A 99 -20.31 19.18 28.34
C PRO A 99 -20.63 20.11 27.17
N HIS A 100 -20.65 19.55 25.97
CA HIS A 100 -21.10 20.24 24.76
C HIS A 100 -22.59 20.54 24.85
N VAL A 101 -22.98 21.75 24.46
CA VAL A 101 -24.37 22.16 24.27
C VAL A 101 -24.61 22.30 22.78
N ALA A 102 -25.64 21.63 22.23
CA ALA A 102 -25.91 21.67 20.80
C ALA A 102 -26.00 23.12 20.28
N GLY A 103 -25.20 23.44 19.25
CA GLY A 103 -25.12 24.77 18.65
C GLY A 103 -24.12 25.74 19.29
N ASP A 104 -23.36 25.33 20.32
CA ASP A 104 -22.38 26.19 21.00
C ASP A 104 -21.01 26.30 20.29
N ALA A 105 -20.65 25.30 19.48
CA ALA A 105 -19.40 25.20 18.74
C ALA A 105 -19.53 24.16 17.62
N THR A 106 -18.82 24.38 16.51
CA THR A 106 -18.77 23.47 15.36
C THR A 106 -17.80 22.31 15.60
N PHE A 107 -16.64 22.58 16.23
CA PHE A 107 -15.62 21.57 16.52
C PHE A 107 -15.47 21.28 18.02
N GLY A 108 -15.70 22.25 18.89
CA GLY A 108 -15.40 22.25 20.33
C GLY A 108 -16.15 21.28 21.25
N ARG A 109 -16.53 20.06 20.82
CA ARG A 109 -17.34 19.10 21.61
C ARG A 109 -16.71 18.68 22.94
N PHE A 110 -15.38 18.44 22.97
CA PHE A 110 -14.68 17.96 24.17
C PHE A 110 -14.04 19.08 25.01
N ARG A 111 -13.92 20.31 24.45
CA ARG A 111 -13.33 21.51 25.09
C ARG A 111 -11.96 21.31 25.75
N ILE A 112 -11.10 20.50 25.12
CA ILE A 112 -9.74 20.17 25.59
C ILE A 112 -8.64 20.43 24.54
N GLY A 113 -9.00 20.63 23.27
CA GLY A 113 -8.07 20.72 22.14
C GLY A 113 -6.97 21.79 22.28
N ARG A 114 -7.28 22.95 22.89
CA ARG A 114 -6.28 24.01 23.18
C ARG A 114 -5.11 23.52 24.05
N GLY A 115 -5.30 22.45 24.82
CA GLY A 115 -4.25 21.85 25.63
C GLY A 115 -3.13 21.24 24.80
N GLN A 116 -3.43 20.75 23.59
CA GLN A 116 -2.44 20.05 22.77
C GLN A 116 -1.24 20.93 22.45
N ILE A 117 -1.45 22.22 22.15
CA ILE A 117 -0.33 23.13 21.83
C ILE A 117 0.51 23.48 23.06
N MET A 118 -0.09 23.43 24.26
CA MET A 118 0.61 23.66 25.53
C MET A 118 1.65 22.56 25.82
N HIS A 119 1.53 21.38 25.20
CA HIS A 119 2.56 20.35 25.28
C HIS A 119 3.86 20.76 24.56
N TRP A 120 3.72 21.45 23.43
CA TRP A 120 4.81 21.79 22.53
C TRP A 120 5.46 23.14 22.82
N ALA A 121 4.72 24.07 23.41
CA ALA A 121 5.18 25.44 23.59
C ALA A 121 4.66 26.11 24.87
N ARG A 122 5.48 27.05 25.39
CA ARG A 122 4.97 28.11 26.26
C ARG A 122 4.15 29.07 25.39
N CYS A 123 2.91 29.32 25.79
CA CYS A 123 1.94 30.00 24.94
C CYS A 123 1.35 31.27 25.61
N SER A 124 0.96 32.24 24.80
CA SER A 124 0.14 33.40 25.18
C SER A 124 -1.06 33.51 24.25
N TRP A 125 -2.24 33.78 24.80
CA TRP A 125 -3.47 34.11 24.06
C TRP A 125 -3.83 35.57 24.35
N ARG A 126 -3.69 36.46 23.36
CA ARG A 126 -4.13 37.86 23.41
C ARG A 126 -5.45 38.02 22.68
N SER A 127 -6.49 38.48 23.36
CA SER A 127 -7.81 38.64 22.76
C SER A 127 -8.65 39.67 23.52
N ASN A 128 -9.27 40.60 22.80
CA ASN A 128 -9.94 41.77 23.36
C ASN A 128 -9.05 42.48 24.39
N THR A 129 -9.49 42.66 25.63
CA THR A 129 -8.67 43.24 26.71
C THR A 129 -7.86 42.20 27.48
N PHE A 130 -8.01 40.91 27.17
CA PHE A 130 -7.40 39.83 27.97
C PHE A 130 -6.11 39.29 27.36
N GLU A 131 -5.22 38.82 28.22
CA GLU A 131 -4.09 37.97 27.89
C GLU A 131 -3.99 36.81 28.87
N MET A 132 -3.95 35.58 28.35
CA MET A 132 -3.67 34.38 29.15
C MET A 132 -2.30 33.81 28.78
N THR A 133 -1.37 33.74 29.74
CA THR A 133 -0.05 33.12 29.52
C THR A 133 0.04 31.77 30.22
N VAL A 134 0.55 30.76 29.51
CA VAL A 134 0.57 29.36 29.94
C VAL A 134 1.96 28.77 29.75
N ASP A 135 2.50 28.18 30.82
CA ASP A 135 3.70 27.35 30.77
C ASP A 135 3.51 26.15 31.71
N ILE A 136 3.18 25.00 31.13
CA ILE A 136 2.88 23.79 31.91
C ILE A 136 4.14 22.96 32.24
N GLN A 137 5.28 23.29 31.62
CA GLN A 137 6.56 22.65 31.91
C GLN A 137 7.29 23.35 33.07
N ASP A 138 6.97 24.61 33.36
CA ASP A 138 7.46 25.30 34.57
C ASP A 138 6.89 24.66 35.85
N PRO A 139 7.73 24.00 36.67
CA PRO A 139 7.26 23.34 37.90
C PRO A 139 6.69 24.32 38.92
N ALA A 140 7.12 25.59 38.92
CA ALA A 140 6.64 26.60 39.86
C ALA A 140 5.21 27.06 39.53
N ARG A 141 4.83 27.03 38.24
CA ARG A 141 3.49 27.40 37.76
C ARG A 141 2.50 26.24 37.84
N GLY A 142 2.98 25.00 37.74
CA GLY A 142 2.11 23.81 37.74
C GLY A 142 1.16 23.79 36.54
N ILE A 143 -0.08 23.33 36.73
CA ILE A 143 -1.14 23.39 35.70
C ILE A 143 -2.00 24.64 35.97
N SER A 144 -1.52 25.79 35.51
CA SER A 144 -2.18 27.09 35.70
C SER A 144 -1.92 28.03 34.52
N PHE A 145 -2.53 29.22 34.55
CA PHE A 145 -2.27 30.31 33.62
C PHE A 145 -2.35 31.65 34.35
N ASP A 146 -1.55 32.63 33.90
CA ASP A 146 -1.66 34.00 34.36
C ASP A 146 -2.66 34.74 33.47
N LEU A 147 -3.60 35.47 34.09
CA LEU A 147 -4.57 36.31 33.39
C LEU A 147 -4.22 37.79 33.61
N HIS A 148 -3.92 38.48 32.52
CA HIS A 148 -3.72 39.92 32.49
C HIS A 148 -4.87 40.59 31.75
N GLU A 149 -5.22 41.80 32.18
CA GLU A 149 -6.17 42.67 31.50
C GLU A 149 -5.43 43.94 31.09
N HIS A 150 -5.59 44.32 29.83
CA HIS A 150 -4.91 45.41 29.15
C HIS A 150 -5.91 46.50 28.78
N ASP A 151 -5.44 47.74 28.67
CA ASP A 151 -6.28 48.89 28.31
C ASP A 151 -6.65 48.89 26.82
N ASP A 152 -5.80 48.29 25.97
CA ASP A 152 -6.04 48.17 24.54
C ASP A 152 -6.86 46.92 24.18
N ILE A 153 -7.60 47.01 23.08
CA ILE A 153 -8.41 45.91 22.54
C ILE A 153 -7.64 45.27 21.38
N HIS A 154 -7.37 43.97 21.49
CA HIS A 154 -6.89 43.16 20.39
C HIS A 154 -8.07 42.50 19.67
N ALA A 155 -8.34 42.89 18.43
CA ALA A 155 -9.39 42.27 17.62
C ALA A 155 -9.09 40.78 17.36
N GLY A 156 -10.10 39.92 17.47
CA GLY A 156 -9.92 38.46 17.33
C GLY A 156 -9.08 37.85 18.43
N CYS A 157 -8.30 36.84 18.07
CA CYS A 157 -7.37 36.18 18.97
C CYS A 157 -6.00 36.02 18.30
N LEU A 158 -4.95 36.31 19.07
CA LEU A 158 -3.56 36.02 18.72
C LEU A 158 -3.01 35.01 19.71
N VAL A 159 -2.65 33.84 19.21
CA VAL A 159 -1.93 32.81 19.96
C VAL A 159 -0.47 32.88 19.56
N THR A 160 0.43 33.11 20.50
CA THR A 160 1.88 33.08 20.28
C THR A 160 2.47 31.96 21.11
N GLY A 161 3.33 31.13 20.52
CA GLY A 161 4.01 30.06 21.23
C GLY A 161 5.50 30.04 20.96
N HIS A 162 6.29 29.81 22.01
CA HIS A 162 7.71 29.51 21.92
C HIS A 162 7.90 28.02 22.21
N PHE A 163 8.42 27.28 21.24
CA PHE A 163 8.60 25.84 21.40
C PHE A 163 9.52 25.56 22.58
N TYR A 164 9.16 24.55 23.38
CA TYR A 164 10.05 24.07 24.42
C TYR A 164 11.33 23.53 23.77
N ARG A 165 12.45 23.66 24.47
CA ARG A 165 13.70 23.04 24.03
C ARG A 165 13.54 21.52 24.15
N LEU A 166 13.19 20.89 23.04
CA LEU A 166 13.20 19.43 22.92
C LEU A 166 14.65 18.93 22.94
N HIS A 167 14.85 17.67 23.33
CA HIS A 167 16.16 17.04 23.23
C HIS A 167 16.62 17.09 21.77
N PRO A 168 17.79 17.67 21.42
CA PRO A 168 18.17 17.93 20.03
C PRO A 168 18.19 16.70 19.12
N GLN A 169 18.41 15.52 19.72
CA GLN A 169 18.43 14.22 19.03
C GLN A 169 17.21 13.34 19.36
N GLY A 170 16.18 13.90 20.00
CA GLY A 170 14.97 13.18 20.35
C GLY A 170 14.01 13.07 19.16
N PRO A 171 13.19 12.01 19.08
CA PRO A 171 12.23 11.80 17.98
C PRO A 171 11.25 12.97 17.83
N ALA A 172 10.80 13.57 18.94
CA ALA A 172 9.94 14.75 18.92
C ALA A 172 10.61 16.00 18.30
N SER A 173 11.93 16.17 18.50
CA SER A 173 12.68 17.28 17.91
C SER A 173 12.85 17.12 16.40
N ALA A 174 13.12 15.89 15.95
CA ALA A 174 13.20 15.57 14.53
C ALA A 174 11.85 15.76 13.82
N ALA A 175 10.76 15.27 14.44
CA ALA A 175 9.40 15.45 13.93
C ALA A 175 9.01 16.93 13.83
N LEU A 176 9.25 17.71 14.89
CA LEU A 176 9.01 19.16 14.90
C LEU A 176 9.80 19.85 13.77
N SER A 177 11.10 19.58 13.68
CA SER A 177 11.97 20.21 12.68
C SER A 177 11.53 19.90 11.25
N SER A 178 11.10 18.66 11.00
CA SER A 178 10.57 18.22 9.70
C SER A 178 9.28 18.97 9.34
N VAL A 179 8.33 19.05 10.27
CA VAL A 179 7.06 19.75 10.05
C VAL A 179 7.29 21.24 9.80
N ILE A 180 8.15 21.88 10.59
CA ILE A 180 8.48 23.29 10.42
C ILE A 180 9.24 23.54 9.11
N GLY A 181 10.20 22.69 8.77
CA GLY A 181 10.91 22.75 7.48
C GLY A 181 9.94 22.69 6.31
N ALA A 182 9.03 21.72 6.32
CA ALA A 182 7.99 21.59 5.30
C ALA A 182 7.05 22.80 5.25
N ALA A 183 6.68 23.38 6.40
CA ALA A 183 5.84 24.57 6.48
C ALA A 183 6.51 25.82 5.87
N ILE A 184 7.84 25.93 5.97
CA ILE A 184 8.61 27.04 5.41
C ILE A 184 8.88 26.83 3.92
N GLU A 185 9.41 25.67 3.55
CA GLU A 185 9.86 25.37 2.18
C GLU A 185 8.68 25.10 1.23
N HIS A 186 7.66 24.41 1.74
CA HIS A 186 6.55 23.89 0.94
C HIS A 186 5.19 24.09 1.65
N PRO A 187 4.78 25.33 1.96
CA PRO A 187 3.62 25.61 2.82
C PRO A 187 2.33 24.90 2.36
N LYS A 188 2.05 24.87 1.05
CA LYS A 188 0.86 24.22 0.46
C LYS A 188 0.87 22.69 0.49
N ARG A 189 2.02 22.06 0.74
CA ARG A 189 2.19 20.59 0.85
C ARG A 189 2.62 20.16 2.26
N SER A 190 2.62 21.10 3.20
CA SER A 190 3.00 20.85 4.58
C SER A 190 1.94 19.97 5.27
N PRO A 191 2.31 19.23 6.34
CA PRO A 191 1.35 18.50 7.16
C PRO A 191 0.21 19.39 7.70
N ILE A 192 0.51 20.65 8.05
CA ILE A 192 -0.49 21.64 8.47
C ILE A 192 -1.51 21.87 7.35
N ALA A 193 -1.04 22.11 6.11
CA ALA A 193 -1.94 22.34 4.97
C ALA A 193 -2.83 21.14 4.68
N HIS A 194 -2.33 19.91 4.80
CA HIS A 194 -3.15 18.72 4.60
C HIS A 194 -4.26 18.58 5.64
N LEU A 195 -4.01 18.96 6.90
CA LEU A 195 -4.99 18.90 7.97
C LEU A 195 -6.14 19.90 7.77
N VAL A 196 -5.86 21.12 7.30
CA VAL A 196 -6.86 22.20 7.20
C VAL A 196 -7.26 22.53 5.76
N ALA A 197 -6.98 21.62 4.82
CA ALA A 197 -7.08 21.84 3.37
C ALA A 197 -8.45 22.35 2.89
N TYR A 198 -9.50 22.08 3.66
CA TYR A 198 -10.89 22.30 3.30
C TYR A 198 -11.72 23.02 4.37
N VAL A 199 -11.06 23.64 5.36
CA VAL A 199 -11.76 24.45 6.36
C VAL A 199 -12.47 25.64 5.69
N ASP A 200 -13.66 25.99 6.16
CA ASP A 200 -14.47 27.09 5.61
C ASP A 200 -14.02 28.48 6.11
N ALA A 201 -12.72 28.72 6.11
CA ALA A 201 -12.05 30.00 6.40
C ALA A 201 -10.83 30.13 5.50
N ALA A 202 -10.36 31.34 5.20
CA ALA A 202 -9.11 31.51 4.45
C ALA A 202 -7.92 31.32 5.40
N VAL A 203 -7.12 30.27 5.18
CA VAL A 203 -5.97 29.94 6.04
C VAL A 203 -4.67 30.24 5.31
N PHE A 204 -3.85 31.09 5.92
CA PHE A 204 -2.54 31.49 5.44
C PHE A 204 -1.46 30.90 6.35
N LEU A 205 -0.44 30.28 5.76
CA LEU A 205 0.75 29.77 6.46
C LEU A 205 1.98 30.49 5.90
N ASN A 206 2.70 31.21 6.77
CA ASN A 206 3.85 32.03 6.40
C ASN A 206 3.53 32.97 5.21
N GLY A 207 2.32 33.57 5.23
CA GLY A 207 1.82 34.47 4.20
C GLY A 207 1.26 33.80 2.94
N VAL A 208 1.31 32.47 2.82
CA VAL A 208 0.81 31.72 1.66
C VAL A 208 -0.55 31.10 2.00
N ARG A 209 -1.58 31.32 1.18
CA ARG A 209 -2.87 30.63 1.33
C ARG A 209 -2.70 29.13 1.08
N ILE A 210 -3.01 28.31 2.08
CA ILE A 210 -2.76 26.86 2.08
C ILE A 210 -4.01 25.99 1.88
N ASN A 211 -5.20 26.56 2.03
CA ASN A 211 -6.45 25.84 1.88
C ASN A 211 -7.32 26.45 0.77
N ILE A 212 -8.37 25.72 0.42
CA ILE A 212 -9.48 26.21 -0.38
C ILE A 212 -10.77 25.94 0.38
N ARG A 213 -11.79 26.79 0.21
CA ARG A 213 -13.10 26.47 0.78
C ARG A 213 -13.76 25.38 -0.09
N PRO A 214 -14.47 24.40 0.47
CA PRO A 214 -15.11 23.34 -0.32
C PRO A 214 -16.09 23.87 -1.36
N SER A 215 -16.72 25.00 -1.06
CA SER A 215 -17.65 25.73 -1.90
C SER A 215 -16.98 26.49 -3.07
N GLU A 216 -15.67 26.76 -2.98
CA GLU A 216 -14.94 27.41 -4.06
C GLU A 216 -14.76 26.43 -5.23
N GLN A 217 -15.16 26.84 -6.43
CA GLN A 217 -14.82 26.09 -7.65
C GLN A 217 -13.30 26.03 -7.80
N ARG A 218 -12.76 24.82 -7.95
CA ARG A 218 -11.33 24.67 -8.19
C ARG A 218 -10.99 25.14 -9.61
N PRO A 219 -9.98 26.01 -9.79
CA PRO A 219 -9.59 26.53 -11.11
C PRO A 219 -9.15 25.44 -12.11
N ASP A 220 -8.74 24.27 -11.61
CA ASP A 220 -7.94 23.29 -12.36
C ASP A 220 -8.76 22.10 -12.88
N GLY A 221 -9.70 22.35 -13.80
CA GLY A 221 -10.25 21.34 -14.73
C GLY A 221 -11.05 20.16 -14.17
N LYS A 222 -11.56 19.31 -15.07
CA LYS A 222 -12.48 18.18 -14.78
C LYS A 222 -11.96 17.18 -13.75
N ARG A 223 -10.63 16.99 -13.62
CA ARG A 223 -10.01 16.02 -12.69
C ARG A 223 -10.12 16.40 -11.21
N ARG A 224 -10.42 17.67 -10.89
CA ARG A 224 -10.50 18.14 -9.49
C ARG A 224 -11.92 18.59 -9.09
N ALA A 225 -12.92 18.31 -9.93
CA ALA A 225 -14.31 18.58 -9.64
C ALA A 225 -14.86 17.61 -8.59
N TRP A 226 -15.87 18.06 -7.85
CA TRP A 226 -16.67 17.18 -7.00
C TRP A 226 -17.43 16.17 -7.86
N THR A 227 -17.33 14.89 -7.54
CA THR A 227 -18.12 13.83 -8.20
C THR A 227 -19.58 13.88 -7.76
N ARG A 228 -19.83 14.36 -6.53
CA ARG A 228 -21.15 14.59 -5.96
C ARG A 228 -21.07 15.68 -4.91
N VAL A 229 -22.14 16.47 -4.78
CA VAL A 229 -22.35 17.40 -3.67
C VAL A 229 -23.79 17.23 -3.22
N ASP A 230 -23.99 16.94 -1.93
CA ASP A 230 -25.31 16.83 -1.32
C ASP A 230 -25.27 17.42 0.10
N ASP A 231 -26.37 17.26 0.85
CA ASP A 231 -26.50 17.81 2.20
C ASP A 231 -25.55 17.15 3.20
N LEU A 232 -25.08 15.92 2.90
CA LEU A 232 -24.17 15.16 3.75
C LEU A 232 -22.71 15.57 3.55
N ALA A 233 -22.24 15.65 2.30
CA ALA A 233 -20.84 15.90 2.01
C ALA A 233 -20.54 16.46 0.62
N TYR A 234 -19.32 16.96 0.46
CA TYR A 234 -18.64 17.08 -0.83
C TYR A 234 -17.86 15.80 -1.09
N TRP A 235 -18.09 15.19 -2.24
CA TRP A 235 -17.51 13.91 -2.61
C TRP A 235 -16.59 14.09 -3.80
N ARG A 236 -15.41 13.48 -3.73
CA ARG A 236 -14.57 13.26 -4.90
C ARG A 236 -14.02 11.85 -4.84
N LEU A 237 -14.70 10.94 -5.50
CA LEU A 237 -14.40 9.51 -5.48
C LEU A 237 -13.86 9.07 -6.83
N ASP A 238 -12.79 8.29 -6.83
CA ASP A 238 -12.16 7.75 -8.04
C ASP A 238 -11.61 6.36 -7.72
N ARG A 239 -11.83 5.39 -8.62
CA ARG A 239 -11.35 4.02 -8.45
C ARG A 239 -9.83 3.88 -8.56
N HIS A 240 -9.16 4.87 -9.14
CA HIS A 240 -7.71 4.88 -9.32
C HIS A 240 -6.98 5.64 -8.22
N GLU A 241 -7.70 6.24 -7.26
CA GLU A 241 -7.08 6.81 -6.06
C GLU A 241 -6.76 5.69 -5.07
N GLU A 242 -5.52 5.64 -4.58
CA GLU A 242 -5.05 4.58 -3.68
C GLU A 242 -5.53 4.73 -2.23
N THR A 243 -6.02 5.91 -1.87
CA THR A 243 -6.43 6.24 -0.50
C THR A 243 -7.75 6.99 -0.47
N LEU A 244 -8.53 6.78 0.59
CA LEU A 244 -9.73 7.55 0.89
C LEU A 244 -9.48 8.45 2.11
N ARG A 245 -9.73 9.75 1.97
CA ARG A 245 -9.51 10.75 3.02
C ARG A 245 -10.83 11.30 3.54
N PHE A 246 -11.03 11.25 4.85
CA PHE A 246 -12.20 11.78 5.54
C PHE A 246 -11.88 13.11 6.20
N TYR A 247 -12.57 14.16 5.76
CA TYR A 247 -12.53 15.48 6.37
C TYR A 247 -13.84 15.74 7.12
N ASN A 248 -13.75 15.95 8.44
CA ASN A 248 -14.86 16.40 9.24
C ASN A 248 -14.96 17.93 9.15
N LEU A 249 -15.99 18.44 8.50
CA LEU A 249 -16.22 19.89 8.36
C LEU A 249 -14.98 20.65 7.82
N GLY A 250 -14.22 20.01 6.93
CA GLY A 250 -13.04 20.59 6.30
C GLY A 250 -11.69 20.28 6.95
N VAL A 251 -11.68 19.61 8.11
CA VAL A 251 -10.45 19.17 8.82
C VAL A 251 -10.23 17.69 8.62
N LEU A 252 -9.02 17.29 8.20
CA LEU A 252 -8.67 15.88 7.99
C LEU A 252 -8.71 15.12 9.32
N VAL A 253 -9.44 14.02 9.35
CA VAL A 253 -9.55 13.13 10.51
C VAL A 253 -8.78 11.83 10.27
N ARG A 254 -9.09 11.15 9.17
CA ARG A 254 -8.59 9.80 8.88
C ARG A 254 -8.27 9.66 7.39
N THR A 255 -7.19 8.95 7.09
CA THR A 255 -6.85 8.49 5.74
C THR A 255 -6.76 6.97 5.80
N VAL A 256 -7.42 6.29 4.87
CA VAL A 256 -7.43 4.82 4.78
C VAL A 256 -7.01 4.38 3.38
N PRO A 257 -6.46 3.17 3.21
CA PRO A 257 -6.29 2.56 1.89
C PRO A 257 -7.64 2.42 1.18
N ALA A 258 -7.65 2.59 -0.14
CA ALA A 258 -8.86 2.39 -0.94
C ALA A 258 -9.41 0.96 -0.84
N SER A 259 -8.57 -0.03 -0.51
CA SER A 259 -8.98 -1.41 -0.26
C SER A 259 -9.91 -1.59 0.94
N GLU A 260 -10.00 -0.62 1.85
CA GLU A 260 -10.94 -0.68 2.98
C GLU A 260 -12.40 -0.61 2.52
N TYR A 261 -12.68 0.15 1.44
CA TYR A 261 -14.02 0.43 0.92
C TYR A 261 -14.20 0.16 -0.59
N GLY A 262 -13.15 -0.32 -1.27
CA GLY A 262 -13.13 -0.54 -2.73
C GLY A 262 -13.15 0.76 -3.55
N VAL A 263 -12.97 1.92 -2.90
CA VAL A 263 -13.08 3.25 -3.50
C VAL A 263 -12.09 4.21 -2.84
N GLY A 264 -11.33 4.95 -3.65
CA GLY A 264 -10.45 6.01 -3.18
C GLY A 264 -11.01 7.42 -3.39
N GLY A 265 -10.26 8.41 -2.92
CA GLY A 265 -10.55 9.83 -3.12
C GLY A 265 -10.63 10.61 -1.81
N LEU A 266 -11.62 11.50 -1.69
CA LEU A 266 -11.86 12.24 -0.46
C LEU A 266 -13.33 12.62 -0.26
N ILE A 267 -13.71 12.72 1.01
CA ILE A 267 -15.05 13.08 1.49
C ILE A 267 -14.89 14.23 2.47
N ILE A 268 -15.62 15.32 2.27
CA ILE A 268 -15.68 16.46 3.19
C ILE A 268 -17.09 16.58 3.71
N THR A 269 -17.30 16.18 4.96
CA THR A 269 -18.64 16.21 5.56
C THR A 269 -19.09 17.66 5.76
N ARG A 270 -20.39 17.86 5.57
CA ARG A 270 -21.11 19.11 5.88
C ARG A 270 -21.83 19.02 7.22
N MET A 271 -21.87 17.81 7.80
CA MET A 271 -22.37 17.50 9.12
C MET A 271 -21.22 17.00 10.01
N PRO A 272 -21.27 17.25 11.33
CA PRO A 272 -20.26 16.78 12.26
C PRO A 272 -20.27 15.25 12.36
N LEU A 273 -19.09 14.64 12.23
CA LEU A 273 -18.86 13.22 12.53
C LEU A 273 -18.69 13.01 14.04
N SER A 274 -19.15 11.87 14.55
CA SER A 274 -18.72 11.39 15.87
C SER A 274 -17.29 10.90 15.79
N LEU A 275 -16.41 11.47 16.62
CA LEU A 275 -14.98 11.16 16.64
C LEU A 275 -14.54 10.72 18.04
N ASN A 276 -13.46 9.95 18.10
CA ASN A 276 -12.78 9.66 19.36
C ASN A 276 -12.16 10.95 19.97
N MET A 277 -11.70 10.88 21.23
CA MET A 277 -11.16 12.06 21.92
C MET A 277 -9.91 12.65 21.25
N ALA A 278 -9.13 11.83 20.54
CA ALA A 278 -7.93 12.23 19.82
C ALA A 278 -8.20 12.71 18.37
N ARG A 279 -9.46 12.68 17.92
CA ARG A 279 -9.93 13.12 16.59
C ARG A 279 -9.17 12.48 15.42
N ASN A 280 -8.77 11.22 15.56
CA ASN A 280 -8.11 10.45 14.51
C ASN A 280 -8.93 9.24 14.04
N GLU A 281 -10.02 8.93 14.71
CA GLU A 281 -10.93 7.84 14.34
C GLU A 281 -12.38 8.33 14.35
N ILE A 282 -13.16 7.75 13.44
CA ILE A 282 -14.59 7.98 13.32
C ILE A 282 -15.30 6.92 14.15
N ILE A 283 -16.10 7.35 15.11
CA ILE A 283 -16.99 6.48 15.88
C ILE A 283 -18.24 6.28 15.04
N GLN A 284 -18.68 5.03 14.92
CA GLN A 284 -19.85 4.66 14.15
C GLN A 284 -21.11 5.38 14.67
N ASP A 285 -21.77 6.11 13.77
CA ASP A 285 -23.03 6.80 14.00
C ASP A 285 -23.89 6.81 12.71
N GLU A 286 -25.04 7.48 12.74
CA GLU A 286 -25.94 7.57 11.57
C GLU A 286 -25.26 8.23 10.36
N VAL A 287 -24.39 9.21 10.58
CA VAL A 287 -23.69 9.94 9.52
C VAL A 287 -22.64 9.03 8.89
N SER A 288 -21.83 8.34 9.69
CA SER A 288 -20.81 7.41 9.18
C SER A 288 -21.45 6.24 8.44
N LEU A 289 -22.53 5.66 8.95
CA LEU A 289 -23.27 4.58 8.29
C LEU A 289 -23.84 5.00 6.94
N THR A 290 -24.35 6.22 6.84
CA THR A 290 -24.84 6.77 5.56
C THR A 290 -23.69 6.95 4.56
N ILE A 291 -22.51 7.34 5.03
CA ILE A 291 -21.31 7.45 4.19
C ILE A 291 -20.87 6.07 3.69
N GLU A 292 -20.79 5.08 4.57
CA GLU A 292 -20.39 3.71 4.24
C GLU A 292 -21.34 3.08 3.22
N SER A 293 -22.66 3.23 3.42
CA SER A 293 -23.67 2.77 2.45
C SER A 293 -23.51 3.43 1.07
N HIS A 294 -23.14 4.72 1.02
CA HIS A 294 -22.88 5.37 -0.26
C HIS A 294 -21.59 4.84 -0.92
N LEU A 295 -20.52 4.63 -0.14
CA LEU A 295 -19.27 4.05 -0.65
C LEU A 295 -19.50 2.66 -1.23
N GLU A 296 -20.24 1.80 -0.53
CA GLU A 296 -20.63 0.47 -1.01
C GLU A 296 -21.44 0.56 -2.32
N THR A 297 -22.36 1.52 -2.43
CA THR A 297 -23.12 1.77 -3.67
C THR A 297 -22.20 2.15 -4.83
N VAL A 298 -21.20 2.99 -4.58
CA VAL A 298 -20.21 3.41 -5.59
C VAL A 298 -19.33 2.23 -6.00
N PHE A 299 -18.85 1.46 -5.03
CA PHE A 299 -18.06 0.25 -5.25
C PHE A 299 -18.82 -0.77 -6.10
N ALA A 300 -20.07 -1.08 -5.73
CA ALA A 300 -20.95 -1.96 -6.51
C ALA A 300 -21.18 -1.43 -7.93
N ALA A 301 -21.31 -0.11 -8.11
CA ALA A 301 -21.45 0.50 -9.43
C ALA A 301 -20.18 0.34 -10.28
N HIS A 302 -18.98 0.39 -9.69
CA HIS A 302 -17.74 0.10 -10.39
C HIS A 302 -17.68 -1.36 -10.85
N LEU A 303 -17.93 -2.32 -9.95
CA LEU A 303 -17.90 -3.76 -10.28
C LEU A 303 -18.94 -4.14 -11.35
N LYS A 304 -20.09 -3.46 -11.39
CA LYS A 304 -21.08 -3.64 -12.48
C LYS A 304 -20.57 -3.18 -13.84
N ARG A 305 -19.77 -2.12 -13.89
CA ARG A 305 -19.32 -1.48 -15.14
C ARG A 305 -17.99 -2.04 -15.64
N HIS A 306 -17.12 -2.46 -14.74
CA HIS A 306 -15.76 -2.88 -15.05
C HIS A 306 -15.61 -4.38 -14.81
N ILE A 307 -15.12 -5.10 -15.83
CA ILE A 307 -14.88 -6.55 -15.74
C ILE A 307 -13.56 -6.88 -15.04
N GLU A 308 -12.61 -5.93 -15.06
CA GLU A 308 -11.29 -6.00 -14.42
C GLU A 308 -11.26 -4.97 -13.27
N PRO A 309 -11.50 -5.41 -12.03
CA PRO A 309 -11.35 -4.58 -10.85
C PRO A 309 -9.90 -4.12 -10.68
N THR A 310 -9.70 -2.99 -10.01
CA THR A 310 -8.38 -2.57 -9.52
C THR A 310 -7.93 -3.45 -8.36
N ASP A 311 -6.65 -3.43 -8.01
CA ASP A 311 -6.13 -4.16 -6.85
C ASP A 311 -6.87 -3.80 -5.54
N ALA A 312 -7.22 -2.53 -5.36
CA ALA A 312 -8.00 -2.07 -4.21
C ALA A 312 -9.44 -2.61 -4.21
N GLU A 313 -10.08 -2.64 -5.38
CA GLU A 313 -11.42 -3.22 -5.55
C GLU A 313 -11.40 -4.73 -5.32
N THR A 314 -10.36 -5.43 -5.82
CA THR A 314 -10.15 -6.87 -5.59
C THR A 314 -9.95 -7.17 -4.10
N ALA A 315 -9.06 -6.45 -3.42
CA ALA A 315 -8.80 -6.64 -2.00
C ALA A 315 -10.07 -6.39 -1.14
N CYS A 316 -10.84 -5.35 -1.47
CA CYS A 316 -12.10 -5.08 -0.79
C CYS A 316 -13.12 -6.21 -1.01
N LEU A 317 -13.25 -6.69 -2.25
CA LEU A 317 -14.16 -7.78 -2.59
C LEU A 317 -13.79 -9.08 -1.84
N ILE A 318 -12.51 -9.46 -1.83
CA ILE A 318 -12.03 -10.64 -1.09
C ILE A 318 -12.34 -10.49 0.40
N LYS A 319 -12.04 -9.33 1.00
CA LYS A 319 -12.40 -9.04 2.40
C LYS A 319 -13.91 -9.20 2.67
N MET A 320 -14.76 -8.76 1.75
CA MET A 320 -16.21 -8.94 1.90
C MET A 320 -16.62 -10.41 1.83
N CYS A 321 -16.00 -11.22 0.98
CA CYS A 321 -16.23 -12.67 0.96
C CYS A 321 -15.87 -13.33 2.29
N LEU A 322 -14.79 -12.87 2.94
CA LEU A 322 -14.29 -13.46 4.20
C LEU A 322 -15.09 -13.05 5.46
N GLY A 323 -15.98 -12.05 5.37
CA GLY A 323 -16.60 -11.42 6.54
C GLY A 323 -18.13 -11.29 6.47
N ASP A 324 -18.80 -12.14 5.69
CA ASP A 324 -20.25 -12.08 5.39
C ASP A 324 -20.71 -10.74 4.76
N GLY A 325 -19.77 -9.96 4.21
CA GLY A 325 -20.01 -8.60 3.71
C GLY A 325 -20.81 -8.54 2.41
N LEU A 326 -21.08 -9.68 1.76
CA LEU A 326 -21.82 -9.74 0.49
C LEU A 326 -23.34 -9.88 0.65
N ASP A 327 -23.86 -10.10 1.85
CA ASP A 327 -25.31 -10.14 2.05
C ASP A 327 -25.94 -8.77 1.74
N GLY A 328 -26.97 -8.76 0.90
CA GLY A 328 -27.60 -7.53 0.40
C GLY A 328 -26.73 -6.70 -0.56
N PHE A 329 -25.50 -7.14 -0.90
CA PHE A 329 -24.61 -6.40 -1.78
C PHE A 329 -25.21 -6.24 -3.17
N ALA A 330 -25.14 -5.03 -3.71
CA ALA A 330 -25.87 -4.69 -4.91
C ALA A 330 -25.29 -5.29 -6.21
N VAL A 331 -24.41 -6.29 -6.19
CA VAL A 331 -23.84 -6.96 -7.37
C VAL A 331 -24.30 -8.41 -7.40
N SER A 332 -24.89 -8.86 -8.53
CA SER A 332 -25.41 -10.22 -8.65
C SER A 332 -24.30 -11.27 -8.59
N PRO A 333 -24.53 -12.46 -8.00
CA PRO A 333 -23.62 -13.60 -8.04
C PRO A 333 -23.06 -13.93 -9.43
N ALA A 334 -23.94 -14.00 -10.45
CA ALA A 334 -23.55 -14.23 -11.85
C ALA A 334 -22.63 -13.16 -12.46
N ARG A 335 -22.54 -11.97 -11.82
CA ARG A 335 -21.58 -10.91 -12.19
C ARG A 335 -20.28 -11.08 -11.41
N LEU A 336 -20.34 -11.39 -10.11
CA LEU A 336 -19.18 -11.61 -9.25
C LEU A 336 -18.27 -12.72 -9.80
N SER A 337 -18.85 -13.88 -10.18
CA SER A 337 -18.10 -15.01 -10.74
C SER A 337 -17.39 -14.72 -12.07
N LYS A 338 -17.75 -13.62 -12.75
CA LYS A 338 -17.16 -13.17 -14.03
C LYS A 338 -16.14 -12.03 -13.86
N LEU A 339 -16.01 -11.45 -12.66
CA LEU A 339 -14.99 -10.43 -12.43
C LEU A 339 -13.59 -11.06 -12.49
N LYS A 340 -12.69 -10.43 -13.25
CA LYS A 340 -11.32 -10.90 -13.45
C LYS A 340 -10.41 -10.41 -12.32
N ILE A 341 -10.41 -11.12 -11.20
CA ILE A 341 -9.70 -10.73 -9.97
C ILE A 341 -8.49 -11.59 -9.65
N PHE A 342 -8.36 -12.76 -10.28
CA PHE A 342 -7.26 -13.69 -10.03
C PHE A 342 -6.17 -13.51 -11.08
N LYS A 343 -4.94 -13.26 -10.65
CA LYS A 343 -3.81 -13.05 -11.55
C LYS A 343 -2.97 -14.32 -11.64
N SER A 344 -2.81 -14.86 -12.84
CA SER A 344 -1.92 -15.99 -13.12
C SER A 344 -0.44 -15.56 -13.05
N PRO A 345 0.51 -16.51 -12.99
CA PRO A 345 1.95 -16.21 -12.93
C PRO A 345 2.48 -15.39 -14.12
N ASP A 346 1.90 -15.55 -15.31
CA ASP A 346 2.22 -14.76 -16.52
C ASP A 346 1.57 -13.37 -16.53
N GLY A 347 0.73 -13.08 -15.54
CA GLY A 347 0.12 -11.77 -15.31
C GLY A 347 -1.25 -11.57 -15.97
N GLU A 348 -1.81 -12.60 -16.61
CA GLU A 348 -3.18 -12.55 -17.12
C GLU A 348 -4.21 -12.52 -15.97
N LEU A 349 -5.33 -11.82 -16.18
CA LEU A 349 -6.42 -11.75 -15.22
C LEU A 349 -7.55 -12.73 -15.59
N HIS A 350 -7.92 -13.55 -14.62
CA HIS A 350 -8.89 -14.64 -14.70
C HIS A 350 -10.07 -14.38 -13.75
N SER A 351 -11.26 -14.78 -14.18
CA SER A 351 -12.43 -14.79 -13.30
C SER A 351 -12.50 -16.08 -12.47
N TYR A 352 -13.35 -16.10 -11.44
CA TYR A 352 -13.62 -17.33 -10.70
C TYR A 352 -14.05 -18.48 -11.64
N ALA A 353 -14.93 -18.19 -12.60
CA ALA A 353 -15.33 -19.16 -13.62
C ALA A 353 -14.17 -19.72 -14.49
N ASP A 354 -13.08 -18.95 -14.68
CA ASP A 354 -11.88 -19.43 -15.38
C ASP A 354 -11.02 -20.29 -14.45
N VAL A 355 -10.91 -19.92 -13.16
CA VAL A 355 -10.21 -20.69 -12.12
C VAL A 355 -10.87 -22.05 -11.90
N CYS A 356 -12.21 -22.13 -11.95
CA CYS A 356 -12.97 -23.39 -11.87
C CYS A 356 -12.74 -24.37 -13.04
N ARG A 357 -11.93 -24.01 -14.06
CA ARG A 357 -11.48 -24.96 -15.08
C ARG A 357 -10.31 -25.83 -14.61
N PHE A 358 -9.71 -25.51 -13.47
CA PHE A 358 -8.66 -26.28 -12.83
C PHE A 358 -9.28 -27.15 -11.73
N SER A 359 -8.74 -28.34 -11.53
CA SER A 359 -9.17 -29.22 -10.43
C SER A 359 -8.78 -28.66 -9.07
N HIS A 360 -7.69 -27.90 -9.03
CA HIS A 360 -7.10 -27.40 -7.79
C HIS A 360 -6.76 -25.91 -7.85
N VAL A 361 -6.74 -25.29 -6.67
CA VAL A 361 -5.99 -24.05 -6.42
C VAL A 361 -4.80 -24.34 -5.52
N VAL A 362 -3.77 -23.51 -5.64
CA VAL A 362 -2.57 -23.63 -4.80
C VAL A 362 -2.09 -22.25 -4.37
N LEU A 363 -1.80 -22.09 -3.08
CA LEU A 363 -1.18 -20.88 -2.56
C LEU A 363 0.30 -20.85 -2.95
N THR A 364 0.78 -19.72 -3.46
CA THR A 364 2.17 -19.60 -3.93
C THR A 364 3.07 -19.03 -2.84
N PRO A 365 4.12 -19.77 -2.39
CA PRO A 365 5.10 -19.24 -1.46
C PRO A 365 5.85 -18.05 -2.04
N PRO A 366 6.20 -17.04 -1.21
CA PRO A 366 7.02 -15.91 -1.65
C PRO A 366 8.34 -16.37 -2.30
N GLY A 367 8.65 -15.82 -3.48
CA GLY A 367 9.90 -16.10 -4.20
C GLY A 367 9.93 -17.39 -5.03
N LEU A 368 8.83 -18.16 -5.07
CA LEU A 368 8.71 -19.39 -5.87
C LEU A 368 7.86 -19.23 -7.14
N ASP A 369 7.79 -18.01 -7.70
CA ASP A 369 6.98 -17.69 -8.90
C ASP A 369 7.27 -18.60 -10.11
N ALA A 370 8.53 -19.01 -10.31
CA ALA A 370 8.92 -19.88 -11.42
C ALA A 370 8.32 -21.30 -11.29
N ILE A 371 8.21 -21.82 -10.06
CA ILE A 371 7.56 -23.11 -9.80
C ILE A 371 6.05 -22.95 -9.96
N ALA A 372 5.48 -21.84 -9.49
CA ALA A 372 4.06 -21.53 -9.68
C ALA A 372 3.69 -21.48 -11.16
N GLU A 373 4.52 -20.84 -12.00
CA GLU A 373 4.33 -20.81 -13.46
C GLU A 373 4.33 -22.21 -14.08
N ARG A 374 5.20 -23.10 -13.60
CA ARG A 374 5.24 -24.51 -14.04
C ARG A 374 3.97 -25.26 -13.66
N ILE A 375 3.49 -25.07 -12.43
CA ILE A 375 2.21 -25.65 -11.95
C ILE A 375 1.05 -25.14 -12.79
N TYR A 376 1.00 -23.84 -13.07
CA TYR A 376 -0.04 -23.25 -13.92
C TYR A 376 -0.03 -23.86 -15.34
N LYS A 377 1.17 -24.01 -15.95
CA LYS A 377 1.34 -24.57 -17.29
C LYS A 377 0.97 -26.06 -17.38
N SER A 378 1.12 -26.83 -16.29
CA SER A 378 0.69 -28.23 -16.28
C SER A 378 -0.83 -28.39 -16.29
N LYS A 379 -1.58 -27.31 -16.01
CA LYS A 379 -3.05 -27.28 -15.87
C LYS A 379 -3.60 -28.09 -14.68
N GLU A 380 -2.73 -28.50 -13.76
CA GLU A 380 -3.12 -29.25 -12.57
C GLU A 380 -3.78 -28.33 -11.52
N ALA A 381 -3.23 -27.12 -11.33
CA ALA A 381 -3.75 -26.16 -10.36
C ALA A 381 -3.59 -24.71 -10.84
N PHE A 382 -4.48 -23.83 -10.36
CA PHE A 382 -4.35 -22.39 -10.52
C PHE A 382 -3.57 -21.79 -9.34
N PRO A 383 -2.39 -21.16 -9.55
CA PRO A 383 -1.65 -20.54 -8.47
C PRO A 383 -2.26 -19.21 -8.02
N LEU A 384 -2.41 -19.03 -6.72
CA LEU A 384 -2.88 -17.82 -6.07
C LEU A 384 -1.73 -17.15 -5.32
N LYS A 385 -1.66 -15.81 -5.40
CA LYS A 385 -0.65 -15.04 -4.65
C LYS A 385 -1.08 -14.84 -3.21
N LEU A 386 -0.12 -14.95 -2.30
CA LEU A 386 -0.32 -14.74 -0.87
C LEU A 386 -0.87 -13.35 -0.53
N ASP A 387 -0.47 -12.31 -1.26
CA ASP A 387 -0.91 -10.92 -1.04
C ASP A 387 -2.43 -10.70 -1.19
N LEU A 388 -3.16 -11.65 -1.80
CA LEU A 388 -4.62 -11.64 -1.83
C LEU A 388 -5.25 -11.92 -0.45
N PHE A 389 -4.49 -12.53 0.46
CA PHE A 389 -4.90 -12.99 1.78
C PHE A 389 -3.95 -12.41 2.84
N PRO A 390 -4.10 -11.11 3.18
CA PRO A 390 -3.16 -10.44 4.08
C PRO A 390 -3.06 -11.10 5.46
N ASP A 391 -4.15 -11.72 5.94
CA ASP A 391 -4.19 -12.40 7.23
C ASP A 391 -3.24 -13.61 7.30
N LEU A 392 -2.87 -14.19 6.14
CA LEU A 392 -1.89 -15.29 6.07
C LEU A 392 -0.44 -14.81 6.05
N LEU A 393 -0.17 -13.53 5.77
CA LEU A 393 1.20 -13.02 5.66
C LEU A 393 1.95 -13.16 6.99
N ASP A 394 1.29 -12.87 8.11
CA ASP A 394 1.87 -12.98 9.45
C ASP A 394 2.05 -14.46 9.87
N GLU A 395 1.21 -15.37 9.38
CA GLU A 395 1.29 -16.82 9.69
C GLU A 395 2.41 -17.53 8.90
N CYS A 396 2.67 -17.08 7.67
CA CYS A 396 3.68 -17.66 6.77
C CYS A 396 5.13 -17.50 7.26
N ASP A 397 5.42 -16.48 8.08
CA ASP A 397 6.77 -16.28 8.64
C ASP A 397 7.15 -17.37 9.66
N ASP A 398 6.14 -18.02 10.27
CA ASP A 398 6.32 -19.02 11.33
C ASP A 398 6.10 -20.47 10.85
N ASP A 399 5.10 -20.73 9.99
CA ASP A 399 4.80 -22.08 9.49
C ASP A 399 4.00 -22.06 8.16
N TRP A 400 4.65 -22.45 7.06
CA TRP A 400 4.01 -22.51 5.74
C TRP A 400 2.95 -23.59 5.62
N GLU A 401 3.14 -24.75 6.29
CA GLU A 401 2.17 -25.84 6.23
C GLU A 401 0.87 -25.42 6.93
N PHE A 402 0.99 -24.72 8.05
CA PHE A 402 -0.15 -24.11 8.73
C PHE A 402 -0.87 -23.08 7.87
N ALA A 403 -0.15 -22.16 7.21
CA ALA A 403 -0.77 -21.17 6.33
C ALA A 403 -1.49 -21.81 5.12
N GLU A 404 -0.93 -22.89 4.55
CA GLU A 404 -1.60 -23.70 3.52
C GLU A 404 -2.89 -24.34 4.06
N GLU A 405 -2.84 -24.98 5.23
CA GLU A 405 -4.02 -25.60 5.85
C GLU A 405 -5.11 -24.56 6.14
N THR A 406 -4.78 -23.45 6.79
CA THR A 406 -5.73 -22.33 7.06
C THR A 406 -6.36 -21.81 5.77
N PHE A 407 -5.55 -21.64 4.72
CA PHE A 407 -6.04 -21.18 3.43
C PHE A 407 -7.06 -22.16 2.82
N TYR A 408 -6.75 -23.45 2.81
CA TYR A 408 -7.57 -24.46 2.14
C TYR A 408 -8.81 -24.85 2.94
N ASP A 409 -8.71 -24.93 4.27
CA ASP A 409 -9.81 -25.38 5.12
C ASP A 409 -10.86 -24.29 5.38
N ASP A 410 -10.48 -23.01 5.24
CA ASP A 410 -11.35 -21.90 5.59
C ASP A 410 -11.44 -20.82 4.50
N LEU A 411 -10.32 -20.15 4.21
CA LEU A 411 -10.34 -18.90 3.44
C LEU A 411 -10.77 -19.08 1.98
N TRP A 412 -10.27 -20.11 1.29
CA TRP A 412 -10.62 -20.35 -0.10
C TRP A 412 -12.11 -20.66 -0.29
N TYR A 413 -12.68 -21.49 0.59
CA TYR A 413 -14.11 -21.82 0.53
C TYR A 413 -14.98 -20.60 0.78
N GLN A 414 -14.61 -19.71 1.70
CA GLN A 414 -15.33 -18.45 1.93
C GLN A 414 -15.28 -17.55 0.69
N VAL A 415 -14.11 -17.42 0.04
CA VAL A 415 -13.98 -16.66 -1.20
C VAL A 415 -14.83 -17.26 -2.32
N ALA A 416 -14.75 -18.58 -2.52
CA ALA A 416 -15.55 -19.29 -3.51
C ALA A 416 -17.05 -19.08 -3.28
N ASN A 417 -17.52 -19.31 -2.06
CA ASN A 417 -18.92 -19.11 -1.68
C ASN A 417 -19.38 -17.65 -1.84
N GLY A 418 -18.51 -16.67 -1.59
CA GLY A 418 -18.83 -15.27 -1.85
C GLY A 418 -18.99 -14.93 -3.34
N LEU A 419 -18.15 -15.51 -4.19
CA LEU A 419 -18.16 -15.26 -5.64
C LEU A 419 -19.22 -16.08 -6.40
N ASP A 420 -19.55 -17.26 -5.88
CA ASP A 420 -20.51 -18.22 -6.44
C ASP A 420 -21.35 -18.90 -5.33
N PRO A 421 -22.24 -18.17 -4.65
CA PRO A 421 -23.05 -18.68 -3.53
C PRO A 421 -24.12 -19.72 -3.91
N TYR A 422 -24.29 -20.02 -5.20
CA TYR A 422 -25.28 -20.99 -5.69
C TYR A 422 -24.64 -22.25 -6.28
N ASP A 423 -23.32 -22.39 -6.17
CA ASP A 423 -22.55 -23.50 -6.71
C ASP A 423 -22.83 -23.72 -8.21
N ASP A 424 -22.88 -22.63 -8.99
CA ASP A 424 -23.00 -22.70 -10.45
C ASP A 424 -21.74 -23.36 -11.08
N PHE A 425 -20.60 -23.30 -10.39
CA PHE A 425 -19.33 -23.90 -10.76
C PHE A 425 -18.85 -24.92 -9.71
N GLU A 426 -18.13 -25.95 -10.16
CA GLU A 426 -17.43 -26.85 -9.25
C GLU A 426 -16.23 -26.11 -8.63
N CYS A 427 -16.25 -25.93 -7.31
CA CYS A 427 -15.19 -25.25 -6.59
C CYS A 427 -13.91 -26.09 -6.61
N PRO A 428 -12.77 -25.58 -7.11
CA PRO A 428 -11.49 -26.28 -7.06
C PRO A 428 -11.07 -26.54 -5.62
N SER A 429 -10.52 -27.71 -5.34
CA SER A 429 -10.00 -28.01 -4.01
C SER A 429 -8.62 -27.42 -3.80
N GLY A 430 -8.27 -27.16 -2.54
CA GLY A 430 -6.90 -26.86 -2.16
C GLY A 430 -5.93 -28.02 -2.42
N ALA A 431 -4.72 -27.72 -2.85
CA ALA A 431 -3.66 -28.71 -3.03
C ALA A 431 -2.32 -28.18 -2.52
N SER A 432 -1.55 -29.02 -1.83
CA SER A 432 -0.24 -28.60 -1.29
C SER A 432 0.73 -28.16 -2.37
N PHE A 433 1.37 -27.01 -2.17
CA PHE A 433 2.37 -26.49 -3.11
C PHE A 433 3.55 -27.45 -3.24
N ALA A 434 4.03 -28.02 -2.12
CA ALA A 434 5.15 -28.95 -2.12
C ALA A 434 4.85 -30.21 -2.96
N TYR A 435 3.62 -30.73 -2.86
CA TYR A 435 3.19 -31.87 -3.64
C TYR A 435 3.16 -31.55 -5.14
N LEU A 436 2.51 -30.46 -5.53
CA LEU A 436 2.40 -30.04 -6.94
C LEU A 436 3.76 -29.64 -7.52
N ALA A 437 4.62 -28.99 -6.75
CA ALA A 437 5.97 -28.64 -7.16
C ALA A 437 6.81 -29.88 -7.50
N LYS A 438 6.64 -30.96 -6.73
CA LYS A 438 7.28 -32.26 -6.97
C LYS A 438 6.65 -33.00 -8.15
N ALA A 439 5.31 -33.02 -8.24
CA ALA A 439 4.59 -33.69 -9.32
C ALA A 439 4.86 -33.04 -10.69
N THR A 440 5.09 -31.74 -10.71
CA THR A 440 5.43 -30.97 -11.91
C THR A 440 6.93 -30.76 -12.08
N ALA A 441 7.78 -31.38 -11.25
CA ALA A 441 9.23 -31.19 -11.32
C ALA A 441 9.77 -31.64 -12.68
N ILE A 442 10.63 -30.80 -13.26
CA ILE A 442 11.36 -31.10 -14.49
C ILE A 442 12.24 -32.31 -14.22
N THR A 443 12.12 -33.35 -15.05
CA THR A 443 13.04 -34.49 -14.99
C THR A 443 14.32 -34.13 -15.75
N GLN A 444 15.47 -34.26 -15.08
CA GLN A 444 16.78 -33.96 -15.65
C GLN A 444 17.75 -35.07 -15.27
N ASN A 445 18.28 -35.77 -16.28
CA ASN A 445 19.25 -36.83 -16.10
C ASN A 445 20.48 -36.55 -16.93
N VAL A 446 21.65 -36.62 -16.30
CA VAL A 446 22.92 -36.72 -17.03
C VAL A 446 23.00 -38.14 -17.59
N ILE A 447 23.23 -38.27 -18.88
CA ILE A 447 23.33 -39.56 -19.58
C ILE A 447 24.78 -39.82 -20.03
N SER A 448 25.12 -41.07 -20.33
CA SER A 448 26.46 -41.39 -20.82
C SER A 448 26.63 -40.89 -22.26
N PRO A 449 27.80 -40.36 -22.66
CA PRO A 449 28.11 -40.11 -24.07
C PRO A 449 27.95 -41.36 -24.96
N ASP A 450 28.10 -42.56 -24.38
CA ASP A 450 27.90 -43.83 -25.09
C ASP A 450 26.42 -44.09 -25.45
N ASP A 451 25.48 -43.39 -24.82
CA ASP A 451 24.02 -43.51 -25.05
C ASP A 451 23.50 -42.55 -26.14
N LEU A 452 24.40 -41.79 -26.77
CA LEU A 452 24.08 -40.85 -27.86
C LEU A 452 23.98 -41.58 -29.20
N THR A 453 23.05 -41.11 -30.01
CA THR A 453 23.04 -41.42 -31.45
C THR A 453 24.23 -40.76 -32.15
N PRO A 454 24.60 -41.19 -33.38
CA PRO A 454 25.71 -40.57 -34.11
C PRO A 454 25.60 -39.05 -34.25
N ASP A 455 24.43 -38.55 -34.65
CA ASP A 455 24.19 -37.11 -34.84
C ASP A 455 24.29 -36.34 -33.52
N GLU A 456 23.75 -36.90 -32.43
CA GLU A 456 23.88 -36.32 -31.10
C GLU A 456 25.33 -36.31 -30.59
N ALA A 457 26.10 -37.36 -30.90
CA ALA A 457 27.52 -37.46 -30.54
C ALA A 457 28.36 -36.43 -31.30
N ASP A 458 28.08 -36.22 -32.59
CA ASP A 458 28.71 -35.16 -33.38
C ASP A 458 28.34 -33.77 -32.84
N GLY A 459 27.06 -33.55 -32.51
CA GLY A 459 26.60 -32.34 -31.84
C GLY A 459 27.30 -32.10 -30.49
N PHE A 460 27.51 -33.16 -29.72
CA PHE A 460 28.24 -33.10 -28.45
C PHE A 460 29.72 -32.75 -28.65
N ASN A 461 30.36 -33.29 -29.68
CA ASN A 461 31.73 -32.93 -30.05
C ASN A 461 31.84 -31.45 -30.44
N VAL A 462 30.86 -30.93 -31.17
CA VAL A 462 30.77 -29.50 -31.49
C VAL A 462 30.59 -28.65 -30.24
N ALA A 463 29.70 -29.05 -29.32
CA ALA A 463 29.55 -28.37 -28.04
C ALA A 463 30.86 -28.34 -27.24
N CYS A 464 31.60 -29.46 -27.20
CA CYS A 464 32.91 -29.54 -26.54
C CYS A 464 33.96 -28.63 -27.19
N LEU A 465 33.94 -28.50 -28.52
CA LEU A 465 34.80 -27.59 -29.25
C LEU A 465 34.50 -26.14 -28.87
N ILE A 466 33.22 -25.73 -28.95
CA ILE A 466 32.77 -24.39 -28.56
C ILE A 466 33.19 -24.09 -27.11
N ASN A 467 32.99 -25.05 -26.21
CA ASN A 467 33.35 -24.93 -24.81
C ASN A 467 34.85 -24.64 -24.60
N ARG A 468 35.70 -25.35 -25.35
CA ARG A 468 37.14 -25.15 -25.30
C ARG A 468 37.56 -23.80 -25.87
N GLU A 469 37.03 -23.42 -27.03
CA GLU A 469 37.46 -22.20 -27.72
C GLU A 469 36.94 -20.92 -27.04
N LEU A 470 35.71 -20.93 -26.50
CA LEU A 470 35.12 -19.75 -25.84
C LEU A 470 35.43 -19.66 -24.35
N PHE A 471 35.47 -20.80 -23.65
CA PHE A 471 35.51 -20.83 -22.19
C PHE A 471 36.70 -21.63 -21.64
N GLY A 472 37.66 -22.01 -22.48
CA GLY A 472 38.85 -22.77 -22.05
C GLY A 472 38.54 -24.17 -21.51
N ALA A 473 37.32 -24.67 -21.70
CA ALA A 473 36.79 -25.87 -21.05
C ALA A 473 36.83 -25.80 -19.51
N ASP A 474 36.58 -24.62 -18.94
CA ASP A 474 36.53 -24.40 -17.48
C ASP A 474 35.48 -25.28 -16.76
N ARG A 475 34.45 -25.78 -17.47
CA ARG A 475 33.44 -26.72 -16.98
C ARG A 475 33.35 -27.92 -17.91
N THR A 476 33.10 -29.10 -17.33
CA THR A 476 32.94 -30.35 -18.07
C THR A 476 31.55 -30.41 -18.69
N LEU A 477 31.47 -30.72 -19.99
CA LEU A 477 30.17 -30.95 -20.62
C LEU A 477 29.73 -32.39 -20.43
N HIS A 478 28.42 -32.58 -20.23
CA HIS A 478 27.78 -33.88 -20.30
C HIS A 478 26.56 -33.84 -21.21
N PRO A 479 26.22 -34.94 -21.88
CA PRO A 479 24.90 -35.05 -22.49
C PRO A 479 23.84 -35.24 -21.42
N GLY A 480 22.67 -34.67 -21.66
CA GLY A 480 21.54 -34.68 -20.75
C GLY A 480 20.25 -35.10 -21.45
N ALA A 481 19.34 -35.69 -20.69
CA ALA A 481 17.95 -35.88 -21.07
C ALA A 481 17.08 -35.05 -20.13
N SER A 482 16.34 -34.09 -20.69
CA SER A 482 15.36 -33.29 -19.97
C SER A 482 14.07 -33.17 -20.78
N ASP A 483 12.94 -33.14 -20.09
CA ASP A 483 11.63 -32.88 -20.68
C ASP A 483 11.43 -31.39 -21.03
N ALA A 484 12.03 -30.47 -20.27
CA ALA A 484 11.79 -29.03 -20.40
C ALA A 484 13.05 -28.13 -20.53
N ALA A 485 14.25 -28.56 -20.13
CA ALA A 485 15.44 -27.70 -20.18
C ALA A 485 16.37 -28.03 -21.36
N SER A 486 16.89 -27.02 -22.06
CA SER A 486 17.89 -27.20 -23.13
C SER A 486 19.31 -27.46 -22.59
N ALA A 487 19.60 -27.02 -21.36
CA ALA A 487 20.81 -27.33 -20.61
C ALA A 487 20.61 -27.01 -19.12
N TRP A 488 21.52 -27.49 -18.27
CA TRP A 488 21.61 -27.12 -16.85
C TRP A 488 23.05 -27.26 -16.33
N THR A 489 23.38 -26.62 -15.21
CA THR A 489 24.73 -26.58 -14.63
C THR A 489 24.68 -26.63 -13.11
N ASP A 490 25.75 -27.09 -12.47
CA ASP A 490 25.97 -26.89 -11.03
C ASP A 490 26.59 -25.51 -10.71
N GLY A 491 26.93 -24.72 -11.74
CA GLY A 491 27.53 -23.40 -11.60
C GLY A 491 29.04 -23.42 -11.36
N GLU A 492 29.65 -24.60 -11.23
CA GLU A 492 31.07 -24.74 -10.88
C GLU A 492 31.80 -25.74 -11.77
N ASN A 493 31.32 -26.99 -11.86
CA ASN A 493 32.09 -28.10 -12.40
C ASN A 493 31.56 -28.59 -13.75
N TYR A 494 30.25 -28.54 -13.98
CA TYR A 494 29.67 -29.16 -15.17
C TYR A 494 28.50 -28.40 -15.79
N ILE A 495 28.28 -28.64 -17.09
CA ILE A 495 27.08 -28.26 -17.82
C ILE A 495 26.56 -29.50 -18.54
N ALA A 496 25.31 -29.87 -18.30
CA ALA A 496 24.62 -30.91 -19.04
C ALA A 496 23.77 -30.27 -20.16
N ILE A 497 23.86 -30.79 -21.38
CA ILE A 497 23.18 -30.25 -22.57
C ILE A 497 22.17 -31.26 -23.07
N GLU A 498 20.96 -30.82 -23.34
CA GLU A 498 19.87 -31.70 -23.74
C GLU A 498 20.13 -32.32 -25.12
N ARG A 499 19.96 -33.64 -25.20
CA ARG A 499 20.32 -34.46 -26.37
C ARG A 499 19.63 -34.06 -27.67
N ARG A 500 18.38 -33.59 -27.65
CA ARG A 500 17.65 -33.10 -28.84
C ARG A 500 18.29 -31.83 -29.38
N LEU A 501 18.79 -30.94 -28.52
CA LEU A 501 19.56 -29.77 -28.97
C LEU A 501 20.88 -30.21 -29.63
N LEU A 502 21.59 -31.16 -29.02
CA LEU A 502 22.83 -31.71 -29.58
C LEU A 502 22.61 -32.30 -30.98
N GLY A 503 21.60 -33.17 -31.15
CA GLY A 503 21.32 -33.80 -32.44
C GLY A 503 20.89 -32.82 -33.55
N ARG A 504 20.36 -31.64 -33.21
CA ARG A 504 19.96 -30.62 -34.19
C ARG A 504 21.08 -29.65 -34.56
N ALA A 505 22.02 -29.42 -33.65
CA ALA A 505 23.01 -28.36 -33.79
C ALA A 505 24.04 -28.56 -34.93
N ILE A 506 24.03 -29.72 -35.60
CA ILE A 506 24.90 -30.02 -36.74
C ILE A 506 24.31 -29.50 -38.06
N ASP A 507 23.02 -29.76 -38.29
CA ASP A 507 22.39 -29.51 -39.60
C ASP A 507 21.48 -28.28 -39.62
N ASP A 508 21.11 -27.75 -38.44
CA ASP A 508 20.20 -26.63 -38.28
C ASP A 508 20.94 -25.41 -37.71
N LEU A 509 21.15 -24.40 -38.56
CA LEU A 509 21.91 -23.19 -38.21
C LEU A 509 21.30 -22.44 -37.00
N PRO A 510 19.97 -22.25 -36.92
CA PRO A 510 19.29 -21.83 -35.70
C PRO A 510 19.65 -22.65 -34.45
N ALA A 511 19.61 -23.99 -34.52
CA ALA A 511 19.94 -24.84 -33.37
C ALA A 511 21.44 -24.75 -32.99
N HIS A 512 22.32 -24.54 -33.98
CA HIS A 512 23.74 -24.31 -33.72
C HIS A 512 23.98 -22.99 -32.97
N ALA A 513 23.32 -21.91 -33.38
CA ALA A 513 23.37 -20.64 -32.67
C ALA A 513 22.74 -20.75 -31.26
N GLU A 514 21.63 -21.50 -31.13
CA GLU A 514 20.99 -21.81 -29.85
C GLU A 514 21.96 -22.56 -28.92
N LEU A 515 22.70 -23.55 -29.41
CA LEU A 515 23.70 -24.29 -28.63
C LEU A 515 24.78 -23.36 -28.08
N ILE A 516 25.33 -22.47 -28.91
CA ILE A 516 26.35 -21.50 -28.48
C ILE A 516 25.80 -20.57 -27.39
N LEU A 517 24.62 -19.99 -27.62
CA LEU A 517 24.00 -19.06 -26.67
C LEU A 517 23.57 -19.75 -25.37
N THR A 518 23.19 -21.02 -25.45
CA THR A 518 22.87 -21.86 -24.28
C THR A 518 24.12 -22.11 -23.44
N LEU A 519 25.26 -22.40 -24.07
CA LEU A 519 26.53 -22.50 -23.34
C LEU A 519 26.90 -21.18 -22.65
N VAL A 520 26.79 -20.05 -23.35
CA VAL A 520 27.00 -18.72 -22.75
C VAL A 520 26.06 -18.48 -21.56
N HIS A 521 24.80 -18.90 -21.67
CA HIS A 521 23.81 -18.80 -20.59
C HIS A 521 24.25 -19.61 -19.36
N GLU A 522 24.58 -20.89 -19.54
CA GLU A 522 24.98 -21.75 -18.42
C GLU A 522 26.28 -21.27 -17.76
N TYR A 523 27.22 -20.70 -18.52
CA TYR A 523 28.43 -20.08 -17.97
C TYR A 523 28.16 -18.78 -17.19
N ALA A 524 27.04 -18.10 -17.43
CA ALA A 524 26.65 -16.93 -16.65
C ALA A 524 26.12 -17.30 -15.26
N HIS A 525 25.70 -18.55 -15.03
CA HIS A 525 25.33 -19.07 -13.71
C HIS A 525 26.56 -19.25 -12.81
N ARG A 526 26.39 -18.95 -11.52
CA ARG A 526 27.43 -19.12 -10.47
C ARG A 526 27.03 -20.12 -9.38
N GLY A 527 25.86 -20.72 -9.51
CA GLY A 527 25.36 -21.80 -8.67
C GLY A 527 24.50 -22.73 -9.53
N ALA A 528 23.95 -23.76 -8.90
CA ALA A 528 23.16 -24.76 -9.62
C ALA A 528 21.92 -24.12 -10.26
N SER A 529 21.69 -24.41 -11.55
CA SER A 529 20.46 -24.03 -12.26
C SER A 529 19.31 -25.05 -12.06
N LEU A 530 19.52 -26.05 -11.18
CA LEU A 530 18.52 -27.05 -10.79
C LEU A 530 17.46 -26.46 -9.85
N GLY A 531 16.18 -26.57 -10.23
CA GLY A 531 15.01 -26.37 -9.36
C GLY A 531 14.53 -24.92 -9.20
N ALA A 532 15.44 -23.93 -9.17
CA ALA A 532 15.11 -22.51 -9.09
C ALA A 532 15.89 -21.71 -10.16
N HIS A 533 15.25 -21.49 -11.31
CA HIS A 533 15.79 -20.64 -12.38
C HIS A 533 15.58 -19.15 -12.05
N THR A 534 16.34 -18.60 -11.10
CA THR A 534 16.26 -17.17 -10.74
C THR A 534 17.42 -16.37 -11.36
N HIS A 535 17.06 -15.41 -12.22
CA HIS A 535 18.01 -14.51 -12.89
C HIS A 535 18.02 -13.14 -12.21
N ASP A 536 19.05 -12.87 -11.41
CA ASP A 536 19.25 -11.56 -10.81
C ASP A 536 19.92 -10.57 -11.77
N LEU A 537 19.98 -9.29 -11.39
CA LEU A 537 20.64 -8.26 -12.20
C LEU A 537 22.11 -8.60 -12.48
N ALA A 538 22.78 -9.29 -11.55
CA ALA A 538 24.16 -9.70 -11.72
C ALA A 538 24.31 -10.79 -12.80
N PHE A 539 23.37 -11.74 -12.86
CA PHE A 539 23.27 -12.73 -13.94
C PHE A 539 23.07 -12.04 -15.28
N TYR A 540 22.08 -11.17 -15.41
CA TYR A 540 21.81 -10.47 -16.68
C TYR A 540 23.01 -9.68 -17.16
N LYS A 541 23.73 -9.00 -16.26
CA LYS A 541 24.96 -8.29 -16.60
C LYS A 541 26.05 -9.22 -17.12
N ARG A 542 26.29 -10.36 -16.44
CA ARG A 542 27.29 -11.35 -16.89
C ARG A 542 26.93 -11.92 -18.25
N TYR A 543 25.69 -12.34 -18.43
CA TYR A 543 25.20 -12.88 -19.70
C TYR A 543 25.33 -11.86 -20.84
N HIS A 544 24.94 -10.61 -20.58
CA HIS A 544 25.11 -9.50 -21.53
C HIS A 544 26.58 -9.26 -21.91
N ASP A 545 27.48 -9.19 -20.92
CA ASP A 545 28.90 -8.93 -21.18
C ASP A 545 29.55 -10.08 -21.97
N MET A 546 29.16 -11.34 -21.71
CA MET A 546 29.62 -12.50 -22.47
C MET A 546 29.06 -12.53 -23.90
N THR A 547 27.79 -12.17 -24.08
CA THR A 547 27.14 -12.13 -25.41
C THR A 547 27.70 -11.02 -26.31
N LEU A 548 28.26 -9.96 -25.73
CA LEU A 548 28.97 -8.92 -26.48
C LEU A 548 30.48 -9.16 -26.63
N SER A 549 31.00 -10.29 -26.14
CA SER A 549 32.43 -10.55 -26.21
C SER A 549 32.92 -10.70 -27.65
N PRO A 550 34.07 -10.10 -28.03
CA PRO A 550 34.64 -10.27 -29.37
C PRO A 550 34.87 -11.73 -29.75
N SER A 551 35.26 -12.57 -28.79
CA SER A 551 35.48 -14.01 -29.00
C SER A 551 34.20 -14.73 -29.44
N LEU A 552 33.06 -14.41 -28.82
CA LEU A 552 31.77 -14.97 -29.23
C LEU A 552 31.37 -14.52 -30.63
N LEU A 553 31.55 -13.24 -30.96
CA LEU A 553 31.24 -12.71 -32.30
C LEU A 553 32.08 -13.37 -33.39
N VAL A 554 33.37 -13.58 -33.14
CA VAL A 554 34.28 -14.31 -34.05
C VAL A 554 33.84 -15.77 -34.20
N MET A 555 33.47 -16.43 -33.10
CA MET A 555 33.00 -17.82 -33.15
C MET A 555 31.68 -17.96 -33.92
N LEU A 556 30.69 -17.11 -33.63
CA LEU A 556 29.41 -17.11 -34.34
C LEU A 556 29.62 -16.89 -35.84
N THR A 557 30.40 -15.87 -36.22
CA THR A 557 30.65 -15.57 -37.65
C THR A 557 31.42 -16.68 -38.36
N SER A 558 32.39 -17.31 -37.69
CA SER A 558 33.20 -18.40 -38.27
C SER A 558 32.42 -19.71 -38.38
N SER A 559 31.67 -20.10 -37.34
CA SER A 559 30.86 -21.33 -37.34
C SER A 559 29.67 -21.22 -38.30
N ILE A 560 28.98 -20.08 -38.32
CA ILE A 560 27.85 -19.82 -39.23
C ILE A 560 28.35 -19.78 -40.69
N GLY A 561 29.50 -19.15 -40.94
CA GLY A 561 30.12 -19.13 -42.27
C GLY A 561 30.48 -20.53 -42.77
N GLY A 562 31.03 -21.40 -41.90
CA GLY A 562 31.33 -22.79 -42.25
C GLY A 562 30.09 -23.63 -42.57
N LEU A 563 29.04 -23.52 -41.75
CA LEU A 563 27.79 -24.26 -41.93
C LEU A 563 27.02 -23.82 -43.19
N THR A 564 26.97 -22.52 -43.47
CA THR A 564 26.28 -22.00 -44.67
C THR A 564 26.96 -22.42 -45.97
N VAL A 565 28.29 -22.48 -45.99
CA VAL A 565 29.06 -23.01 -47.14
C VAL A 565 28.79 -24.50 -47.32
N ALA A 566 28.86 -25.31 -46.26
CA ALA A 566 28.60 -26.75 -46.33
C ALA A 566 27.16 -27.06 -46.78
N GLN A 567 26.17 -26.30 -46.29
CA GLN A 567 24.77 -26.43 -46.71
C GLN A 567 24.57 -26.01 -48.18
N ALA A 568 25.24 -24.95 -48.65
CA ALA A 568 25.20 -24.53 -50.05
C ALA A 568 25.87 -25.55 -51.00
N GLU A 569 26.98 -26.15 -50.58
CA GLU A 569 27.65 -27.24 -51.29
C GLU A 569 26.77 -28.50 -51.37
N ALA A 570 26.10 -28.87 -50.27
CA ALA A 570 25.17 -30.00 -50.22
C ALA A 570 23.89 -29.76 -51.05
N ALA A 571 23.42 -28.51 -51.13
CA ALA A 571 22.27 -28.11 -51.96
C ALA A 571 22.61 -27.95 -53.46
N GLY A 572 23.90 -27.98 -53.82
CA GLY A 572 24.37 -27.88 -55.21
C GLY A 572 24.33 -26.46 -55.82
N ASP A 573 24.30 -25.40 -54.99
CA ASP A 573 23.89 -24.05 -55.42
C ASP A 573 25.05 -23.04 -55.60
N LEU A 574 26.29 -23.52 -55.77
CA LEU A 574 27.46 -22.65 -55.97
C LEU A 574 27.76 -22.40 -57.46
N THR A 575 27.12 -21.39 -58.05
CA THR A 575 27.68 -20.66 -59.21
C THR A 575 28.33 -19.36 -58.74
N LEU A 576 29.63 -19.41 -58.45
CA LEU A 576 30.45 -18.22 -58.19
C LEU A 576 30.72 -17.48 -59.51
N HIS A 577 29.99 -16.40 -59.77
CA HIS A 577 30.38 -15.41 -60.78
C HIS A 577 31.47 -14.51 -60.22
N PHE A 578 32.72 -14.74 -60.61
CA PHE A 578 33.75 -13.71 -60.54
C PHE A 578 33.43 -12.67 -61.62
N ALA A 579 33.14 -11.43 -61.21
CA ALA A 579 33.01 -10.32 -62.13
C ALA A 579 34.39 -10.02 -62.73
N ASP A 580 34.50 -10.20 -64.04
CA ASP A 580 35.69 -9.89 -64.82
C ASP A 580 35.73 -8.36 -65.04
N ASP A 581 36.81 -7.72 -64.60
CA ASP A 581 37.10 -6.29 -64.81
C ASP A 581 37.40 -6.03 -66.29
N SER A 582 36.36 -5.85 -67.10
CA SER A 582 36.48 -5.14 -68.38
C SER A 582 35.13 -4.62 -68.85
N ASP A 583 34.74 -3.43 -68.37
CA ASP A 583 33.95 -2.56 -69.24
C ASP A 583 34.20 -1.08 -68.92
N THR A 584 34.98 -0.47 -69.81
CA THR A 584 35.27 0.95 -69.91
C THR A 584 34.03 1.70 -70.37
N THR A 585 33.42 2.48 -69.48
CA THR A 585 32.43 3.50 -69.86
C THR A 585 33.15 4.83 -70.17
N PRO A 586 32.90 5.46 -71.34
CA PRO A 586 33.44 6.78 -71.64
C PRO A 586 32.57 7.88 -71.04
N ALA A 587 33.21 8.94 -70.58
CA ALA A 587 32.59 10.13 -70.00
C ALA A 587 31.74 10.90 -71.02
N PRO A 588 30.60 11.51 -70.62
CA PRO A 588 29.93 12.49 -71.43
C PRO A 588 30.41 13.90 -71.08
N THR A 589 30.92 14.58 -72.10
CA THR A 589 31.07 16.03 -72.19
C THR A 589 29.72 16.74 -72.20
N SER A 590 29.57 17.83 -71.46
CA SER A 590 29.08 19.11 -72.03
C SER A 590 29.21 20.25 -71.03
N SER A 591 29.98 21.25 -71.43
CA SER A 591 29.84 22.65 -71.05
C SER A 591 28.73 23.28 -71.91
N ASP A 592 27.83 24.05 -71.32
CA ASP A 592 27.69 25.50 -71.59
C ASP A 592 26.39 26.09 -71.02
N SER A 593 26.54 27.35 -70.59
CA SER A 593 25.60 28.35 -70.02
C SER A 593 25.13 28.19 -68.58
#